data_AF-G5SX89-F1
#
_entry.id   AF-G5SX89-F1
#
_cell.length_a   1.000
_cell.length_b   1.000
_cell.length_c   1.000
_cell.angle_alpha   90.00
_cell.angle_beta   90.00
_cell.angle_gamma   90.00
#
_symmetry.space_group_name_H-M   'P 1'
#
loop_
_entity.id
_entity.type
_entity.pdbx_description
1 polymer ?
#
loop_
_entity_poly.entity_id
_entity_poly.type
_entity_poly.pdbx_seq_one_letter_code
_entity_poly.pdbx_strand_id
1 'polypeptide(L)' 'HPYPTIVRNFQQVIGNETRAQLDALGKHADHVIACVGGGSNAIGIFTAFLSDPRTHLYGTEAGGEG' A
#
# COMPACT_ATOMS: atom_id res chain seq x y z
N HIS A 1 -7.94 -11.36 -14.81
CA HIS A 1 -7.20 -10.35 -15.61
C HIS A 1 -8.20 -9.69 -16.58
N PRO A 2 -8.12 -8.40 -17.01
CA PRO A 2 -7.07 -7.37 -16.84
C PRO A 2 -7.21 -6.46 -15.61
N TYR A 3 -8.39 -6.44 -15.00
CA TYR A 3 -8.76 -5.46 -13.98
C TYR A 3 -7.81 -5.34 -12.78
N PRO A 4 -7.28 -6.43 -12.18
CA PRO A 4 -6.36 -6.29 -11.05
C PRO A 4 -5.10 -5.49 -11.38
N THR A 5 -4.54 -5.66 -12.58
CA THR A 5 -3.36 -4.94 -13.04
C THR A 5 -3.66 -3.46 -13.31
N ILE A 6 -4.81 -3.19 -13.94
CA ILE A 6 -5.25 -1.81 -14.20
C ILE A 6 -5.46 -1.07 -12.86
N VAL A 7 -6.19 -1.68 -11.93
CA VAL A 7 -6.46 -1.09 -10.61
C VAL A 7 -5.17 -0.84 -9.85
N ARG A 8 -4.25 -1.82 -9.80
CA ARG A 8 -2.93 -1.62 -9.19
C ARG A 8 -2.20 -0.44 -9.81
N ASN A 9 -2.12 -0.37 -11.14
CA ASN A 9 -1.36 0.67 -11.83
C ASN A 9 -1.96 2.07 -11.61
N PHE A 10 -3.28 2.21 -11.51
CA PHE A 10 -3.89 3.50 -11.20
C PHE A 10 -3.77 3.88 -9.72
N GLN A 11 -3.80 2.90 -8.81
CA GLN A 11 -3.70 3.15 -7.38
C GLN A 11 -2.26 3.27 -6.87
N GLN A 12 -1.25 2.88 -7.65
CA GLN A 12 0.17 2.96 -7.26
C GLN A 12 0.64 4.39 -6.89
N VAL A 13 -0.09 5.41 -7.37
CA VAL A 13 0.19 6.82 -7.03
C VAL A 13 0.23 7.05 -5.52
N ILE A 14 -0.61 6.33 -4.75
CA ILE A 14 -0.65 6.41 -3.29
C ILE A 14 0.71 6.02 -2.69
N GLY A 15 1.27 4.89 -3.11
CA GLY A 15 2.56 4.41 -2.64
C GLY A 15 3.71 5.33 -3.06
N ASN A 16 3.69 5.79 -4.31
CA ASN A 16 4.73 6.65 -4.86
C ASN A 16 4.80 8.00 -4.12
N GLU A 17 3.66 8.64 -3.88
CA GLU A 17 3.59 9.89 -3.13
C GLU A 17 4.01 9.70 -1.68
N THR A 18 3.56 8.62 -1.03
CA THR A 18 3.96 8.30 0.35
C THR A 18 5.48 8.13 0.46
N ARG A 19 6.11 7.42 -0.47
CA ARG A 19 7.57 7.24 -0.49
C ARG A 19 8.30 8.57 -0.68
N ALA A 20 7.87 9.38 -1.65
CA ALA A 20 8.46 10.70 -1.89
C ALA A 20 8.34 11.63 -0.67
N GLN A 21 7.20 11.60 0.03
CA GLN A 21 6.98 12.37 1.25
C GLN A 21 7.88 11.89 2.40
N LEU A 22 8.05 10.57 2.58
CA LEU A 22 8.97 10.02 3.58
C LEU A 22 10.42 10.39 3.31
N ASP A 23 10.85 10.29 2.04
CA ASP A 23 12.19 10.67 1.61
C ASP A 23 12.46 12.16 1.86
N ALA A 24 11.48 13.03 1.55
CA ALA A 24 11.58 14.47 1.82
C ALA A 24 11.68 14.80 3.33
N LEU A 25 11.12 13.94 4.19
CA LEU A 25 11.21 14.06 5.64
C LEU A 25 12.44 13.36 6.23
N GLY A 26 13.24 12.67 5.42
CA GLY A 26 14.34 11.83 5.90
C GLY A 26 13.88 10.68 6.81
N LYS A 27 12.64 10.20 6.61
CA LYS A 27 12.02 9.14 7.42
C LYS A 27 11.91 7.84 6.63
N HIS A 28 11.88 6.73 7.36
CA HIS A 28 11.56 5.41 6.83
C HIS A 28 10.24 4.93 7.43
N ALA A 29 9.51 4.09 6.69
CA ALA A 29 8.33 3.42 7.21
C ALA A 29 8.69 1.98 7.61
N ASP A 30 8.77 1.72 8.91
CA ASP A 30 8.91 0.36 9.43
C ASP A 30 7.64 -0.48 9.16
N HIS A 31 6.48 0.19 9.12
CA HIS A 31 5.18 -0.44 8.92
C HIS A 31 4.32 0.38 7.96
N VAL A 32 3.69 -0.29 6.99
CA VAL A 32 2.65 0.26 6.13
C VAL A 32 1.39 -0.55 6.35
N ILE A 33 0.31 0.12 6.73
CA ILE A 33 -0.95 -0.50 7.12
C ILE A 33 -2.06 0.02 6.21
N ALA A 34 -2.87 -0.86 5.67
CA ALA A 34 -3.99 -0.49 4.79
C ALA A 34 -5.17 -1.44 4.96
N CYS A 35 -6.40 -0.92 4.81
CA CYS A 35 -7.60 -1.76 4.90
C CYS A 35 -7.80 -2.59 3.63
N VAL A 36 -8.26 -3.82 3.80
CA VAL A 36 -8.46 -4.78 2.72
C VAL A 36 -9.94 -5.18 2.68
N GLY A 37 -10.72 -4.47 1.87
CA GLY A 37 -12.01 -4.93 1.37
C GLY A 37 -11.85 -5.45 -0.06
N GLY A 38 -12.04 -4.57 -1.04
CA GLY A 38 -11.66 -4.84 -2.44
C GLY A 38 -10.15 -4.73 -2.73
N GLY A 39 -9.35 -4.29 -1.76
CA GLY A 39 -7.88 -4.31 -1.82
C GLY A 39 -7.19 -3.23 -2.69
N SER A 40 -7.94 -2.37 -3.38
CA SER A 40 -7.38 -1.38 -4.32
C SER A 40 -6.46 -0.34 -3.66
N ASN A 41 -6.85 0.20 -2.51
CA ASN A 41 -6.02 1.14 -1.74
C ASN A 41 -4.75 0.45 -1.23
N ALA A 42 -4.89 -0.78 -0.70
CA ALA A 42 -3.82 -1.55 -0.12
C ALA A 42 -2.76 -1.93 -1.17
N ILE A 43 -3.19 -2.47 -2.31
CA ILE A 43 -2.24 -2.80 -3.39
C ILE A 43 -1.57 -1.54 -3.95
N GLY A 44 -2.28 -0.40 -3.97
CA GLY A 44 -1.74 0.88 -4.38
C GLY A 44 -0.59 1.35 -3.50
N ILE A 45 -0.80 1.40 -2.18
CA ILE A 45 0.25 1.84 -1.24
C ILE A 45 1.37 0.82 -1.12
N PHE A 46 1.07 -0.48 -1.03
CA PHE A 46 2.08 -1.53 -0.84
C PHE A 46 3.05 -1.66 -2.02
N THR A 47 2.60 -1.36 -3.25
CA THR A 47 3.44 -1.51 -4.46
C THR A 47 4.78 -0.76 -4.33
N ALA A 48 4.81 0.41 -3.71
CA ALA A 48 6.03 1.21 -3.54
C ALA A 48 6.99 0.67 -2.46
N PHE A 49 6.54 -0.26 -1.62
CA PHE A 49 7.31 -0.80 -0.49
C PHE A 49 7.61 -2.30 -0.62
N LEU A 50 7.10 -2.99 -1.66
CA LEU A 50 7.31 -4.42 -1.87
C LEU A 50 8.79 -4.84 -1.97
N SER A 51 9.67 -3.95 -2.43
CA SER A 51 11.11 -4.20 -2.57
C SER A 51 11.92 -3.79 -1.33
N ASP A 52 11.30 -3.23 -0.29
CA ASP A 52 11.98 -2.79 0.94
C ASP A 52 11.78 -3.83 2.05
N PRO A 53 12.73 -4.76 2.27
CA PRO A 53 12.57 -5.84 3.24
C PRO A 53 12.53 -5.37 4.71
N ARG A 54 12.83 -4.09 4.96
CA ARG A 54 12.75 -3.48 6.29
C ARG A 54 11.34 -2.95 6.60
N THR A 55 10.46 -2.86 5.60
CA THR A 55 9.09 -2.38 5.75
C THR A 55 8.15 -3.56 5.85
N HIS A 56 7.41 -3.66 6.96
CA HIS A 56 6.35 -4.65 7.13
C HIS A 56 5.03 -4.14 6.55
N LEU A 57 4.35 -4.99 5.79
CA LEU A 57 3.09 -4.65 5.13
C LEU A 57 1.93 -5.38 5.81
N TYR A 58 0.96 -4.63 6.34
CA TYR A 58 -0.19 -5.18 7.05
C TYR A 58 -1.51 -4.80 6.37
N GLY A 59 -2.23 -5.82 5.90
CA GLY A 59 -3.61 -5.69 5.45
C GLY A 59 -4.58 -5.92 6.60
N THR A 60 -5.54 -5.03 6.81
CA THR A 60 -6.58 -5.20 7.84
C THR A 60 -7.96 -5.41 7.20
N GLU A 61 -8.58 -6.56 7.44
CA GLU A 61 -9.94 -6.86 6.97
C GLU A 61 -10.98 -6.49 8.05
N ALA A 62 -12.25 -6.33 7.66
CA ALA A 62 -13.32 -6.07 8.61
C ALA A 62 -13.58 -7.32 9.46
N GLY A 63 -13.52 -7.20 10.79
CA GLY A 63 -13.75 -8.30 11.74
C GLY A 63 -15.16 -8.39 12.31
N GLY A 64 -16.16 -7.78 11.64
CA GLY A 64 -17.54 -7.74 12.15
C GLY A 64 -18.23 -9.11 12.16
N GLU A 65 -19.31 -9.25 12.92
CA GLU A 65 -20.12 -10.48 13.02
C GLU A 65 -21.27 -10.56 11.99
N GLY A 66 -21.54 -9.46 11.27
CA GLY A 66 -22.72 -9.30 10.41
C GLY A 66 -23.74 -8.33 10.99
#